data_AF-A0A962GE78-F1
#
_entry.id   AF-A0A962GE78-F1
#
_cell.length_a   1.000
_cell.length_b   1.000
_cell.length_c   1.000
_cell.angle_alpha   90.00
_cell.angle_beta   90.00
_cell.angle_gamma   90.00
#
_symmetry.space_group_name_H-M   'P 1'
#
loop_
_entity.id
_entity.type
_entity.pdbx_description
1 polymer ?
#
loop_
_entity_poly.entity_id
_entity_poly.type
_entity_poly.pdbx_seq_one_letter_code
_entity_poly.pdbx_strand_id
1 'polypeptide(L)'
;MSWIRRLSTGDHDGWSLQGQLAWQLTLAIGLLFGGLFLILDALVDRAMYARLDQFLAARAQAFAAQIVEHDPEELRRLLPAYDLAGHAEFFALFDADGQLRLASVNSGSGALALPEAVVSPRFYDLRLPDGHYGRAIAQRLQPGRQPMGDWRLVLATERESWDKTERTVHGALLGGILLAIVLAVLICLWLLRKAFDGMRVEGERLSRLRVADDALAETGHLPRELRPYATAVREALQRLMHSAERERRFSRDIAHEMRTPLAEIRASAEHALAVGDIAALRSGVQAA
;
A
#
# COMPACT_ATOMS: atom_id res chain seq x y z
N MET A 1 -38.64 15.93 29.76
CA MET A 1 -38.09 17.23 29.28
C MET A 1 -36.58 17.24 29.49
N SER A 2 -35.81 17.54 28.42
CA SER A 2 -34.45 18.14 28.41
C SER A 2 -33.17 17.36 28.04
N TRP A 3 -33.15 16.05 27.74
CA TRP A 3 -31.87 15.39 27.38
C TRP A 3 -31.58 15.18 25.88
N ILE A 4 -32.50 15.52 24.96
CA ILE A 4 -32.36 15.30 23.49
C ILE A 4 -31.92 16.56 22.73
N ARG A 5 -31.00 17.38 23.27
CA ARG A 5 -30.58 18.61 22.56
C ARG A 5 -29.08 18.91 22.59
N ARG A 6 -28.22 17.89 22.58
CA ARG A 6 -26.76 18.12 22.63
C ARG A 6 -25.90 17.15 21.81
N LEU A 7 -26.33 16.81 20.60
CA LEU A 7 -25.46 16.18 19.58
C LEU A 7 -25.70 16.78 18.19
N SER A 8 -25.60 18.10 18.11
CA SER A 8 -25.37 18.85 16.88
C SER A 8 -24.14 19.71 17.14
N THR A 9 -22.98 19.25 16.68
CA THR A 9 -21.82 20.04 16.22
C THR A 9 -20.77 19.05 15.74
N GLY A 10 -20.70 18.88 14.43
CA GLY A 10 -19.78 17.99 13.74
C GLY A 10 -20.10 18.04 12.25
N ASP A 11 -20.11 19.26 11.72
CA ASP A 11 -20.12 19.55 10.29
C ASP A 11 -18.80 19.04 9.72
N HIS A 12 -18.73 17.73 9.49
CA HIS A 12 -17.70 17.11 8.68
C HIS A 12 -18.28 17.02 7.29
N ASP A 13 -17.83 17.94 6.42
CA ASP A 13 -18.02 17.91 4.97
C ASP A 13 -18.11 16.48 4.43
N GLY A 14 -19.34 16.04 4.16
CA GLY A 14 -19.81 15.43 2.92
C GLY A 14 -19.05 14.29 2.23
N TRP A 15 -18.16 13.53 2.86
CA TRP A 15 -17.58 12.36 2.19
C TRP A 15 -18.47 11.13 2.40
N SER A 16 -18.99 10.57 1.31
CA SER A 16 -19.66 9.26 1.35
C SER A 16 -18.70 8.22 1.92
N LEU A 17 -19.21 7.24 2.67
CA LEU A 17 -18.43 6.12 3.22
C LEU A 17 -17.56 5.44 2.13
N GLN A 18 -18.05 5.44 0.88
CA GLN A 18 -17.34 4.98 -0.30
C GLN A 18 -16.11 5.82 -0.63
N GLY A 19 -16.22 7.16 -0.57
CA GLY A 19 -15.11 8.08 -0.83
C GLY A 19 -14.00 7.97 0.21
N GLN A 20 -14.36 7.80 1.48
CA GLN A 20 -13.39 7.59 2.56
C GLN A 20 -12.61 6.28 2.38
N LEU A 21 -13.31 5.17 2.11
CA LEU A 21 -12.69 3.87 1.83
C LEU A 21 -11.81 3.90 0.58
N ALA A 22 -12.28 4.52 -0.50
CA ALA A 22 -11.52 4.64 -1.74
C ALA A 22 -10.23 5.46 -1.53
N TRP A 23 -10.30 6.56 -0.78
CA TRP A 23 -9.14 7.37 -0.45
C TRP A 23 -8.14 6.62 0.42
N GLN A 24 -8.59 5.97 1.50
CA GLN A 24 -7.74 5.17 2.38
C GLN A 24 -7.05 4.02 1.63
N LEU A 25 -7.76 3.32 0.75
CA LEU A 25 -7.20 2.24 -0.07
C LEU A 25 -6.18 2.76 -1.08
N THR A 26 -6.48 3.88 -1.75
CA THR A 26 -5.55 4.52 -2.70
C THR A 26 -4.27 4.95 -1.98
N LEU A 27 -4.40 5.54 -0.80
CA LEU A 27 -3.27 5.95 0.03
C LEU A 27 -2.46 4.74 0.50
N ALA A 28 -3.12 3.67 0.95
CA ALA A 28 -2.46 2.43 1.35
C ALA A 28 -1.72 1.76 0.19
N ILE A 29 -2.32 1.69 -1.00
CA ILE A 29 -1.66 1.20 -2.23
C ILE A 29 -0.45 2.07 -2.55
N GLY A 30 -0.61 3.39 -2.54
CA GLY A 30 0.49 4.33 -2.79
C GLY A 30 1.66 4.15 -1.83
N LEU A 31 1.40 4.02 -0.53
CA LEU A 31 2.43 3.77 0.49
C LEU A 31 3.11 2.42 0.30
N LEU A 32 2.35 1.37 0.03
CA LEU A 32 2.89 0.02 -0.17
C LEU A 32 3.82 -0.04 -1.39
N PHE A 33 3.36 0.48 -2.53
CA PHE A 33 4.16 0.50 -3.75
C PHE A 33 5.32 1.50 -3.69
N GLY A 34 5.15 2.63 -3.01
CA GLY A 34 6.22 3.59 -2.76
C GLY A 34 7.31 3.02 -1.86
N GLY A 35 6.93 2.30 -0.79
CA GLY A 35 7.87 1.58 0.05
C GLY A 35 8.61 0.47 -0.70
N LEU A 36 7.87 -0.31 -1.51
CA LEU A 36 8.46 -1.34 -2.37
C LEU A 36 9.45 -0.76 -3.38
N PHE A 37 9.14 0.40 -3.97
CA PHE A 37 10.05 1.13 -4.87
C PHE A 37 11.37 1.44 -4.16
N LEU A 38 11.31 2.11 -3.00
CA LEU A 38 12.52 2.51 -2.26
C LEU A 38 13.38 1.31 -1.84
N ILE A 39 12.74 0.20 -1.46
CA ILE A 39 13.45 -1.04 -1.11
C ILE A 39 14.14 -1.63 -2.34
N LEU A 40 13.43 -1.72 -3.47
CA LEU A 40 13.94 -2.33 -4.69
C LEU A 40 15.06 -1.49 -5.31
N ASP A 41 14.90 -0.17 -5.33
CA ASP A 41 15.89 0.83 -5.74
C ASP A 41 17.18 0.68 -4.92
N ALA A 42 17.08 0.70 -3.59
CA ALA A 42 18.23 0.51 -2.71
C ALA A 42 18.90 -0.88 -2.84
N LEU A 43 18.12 -1.93 -3.15
CA LEU A 43 18.65 -3.27 -3.41
C LEU A 43 19.40 -3.33 -4.74
N VAL A 44 18.86 -2.71 -5.80
CA VAL A 44 19.48 -2.65 -7.12
C VAL A 44 20.79 -1.89 -7.05
N ASP A 45 20.81 -0.72 -6.42
CA ASP A 45 22.03 0.07 -6.23
C ASP A 45 23.11 -0.71 -5.50
N ARG A 46 22.77 -1.30 -4.35
CA ARG A 46 23.72 -2.11 -3.58
C ARG A 46 24.25 -3.29 -4.39
N ALA A 47 23.40 -3.96 -5.16
CA ALA A 47 23.79 -5.07 -6.02
C ALA A 47 24.69 -4.60 -7.16
N MET A 48 24.40 -3.46 -7.79
CA MET A 48 25.20 -2.87 -8.88
C MET A 48 26.60 -2.52 -8.38
N TYR A 49 26.72 -1.79 -7.28
CA TYR A 49 28.02 -1.42 -6.70
C TYR A 49 28.82 -2.64 -6.24
N ALA A 50 28.18 -3.61 -5.57
CA ALA A 50 28.87 -4.83 -5.15
C ALA A 50 29.41 -5.62 -6.35
N ARG A 51 28.65 -5.68 -7.44
CA ARG A 51 29.08 -6.34 -8.67
C ARG A 51 30.23 -5.60 -9.35
N LEU A 52 30.20 -4.26 -9.36
CA LEU A 52 31.28 -3.43 -9.89
C LEU A 52 32.58 -3.61 -9.06
N ASP A 53 32.47 -3.67 -7.75
CA ASP A 53 33.61 -3.93 -6.85
C ASP A 53 34.21 -5.31 -7.08
N GLN A 54 33.38 -6.35 -7.19
CA GLN A 54 33.83 -7.71 -7.48
C GLN A 54 34.54 -7.79 -8.84
N PHE A 55 34.00 -7.10 -9.84
CA PHE A 55 34.60 -7.02 -11.17
C PHE A 55 35.98 -6.34 -11.13
N LEU A 56 36.07 -5.19 -10.45
CA LEU A 56 37.34 -4.48 -10.25
C LEU A 56 38.36 -5.31 -9.46
N ALA A 57 37.92 -6.01 -8.42
CA ALA A 57 38.78 -6.89 -7.63
C ALA A 57 39.34 -8.04 -8.46
N ALA A 58 38.50 -8.72 -9.23
CA ALA A 58 38.92 -9.82 -10.09
C ALA A 58 39.92 -9.35 -11.17
N ARG A 59 39.66 -8.19 -11.80
CA ARG A 59 40.58 -7.59 -12.76
C ARG A 59 41.91 -7.16 -12.13
N ALA A 60 41.86 -6.50 -10.98
CA ALA A 60 43.06 -6.07 -10.27
C ALA A 60 43.92 -7.27 -9.82
N GLN A 61 43.30 -8.37 -9.38
CA GLN A 61 44.01 -9.60 -9.06
C GLN A 61 44.67 -10.24 -10.29
N ALA A 62 43.94 -10.34 -11.41
CA ALA A 62 44.49 -10.87 -12.66
C ALA A 62 45.69 -10.03 -13.15
N PHE A 63 45.56 -8.70 -13.09
CA PHE A 63 46.63 -7.78 -13.49
C PHE A 63 47.83 -7.84 -12.53
N ALA A 64 47.60 -7.90 -11.22
CA ALA A 64 48.66 -8.09 -10.24
C ALA A 64 49.43 -9.39 -10.44
N ALA A 65 48.76 -10.49 -10.76
CA ALA A 65 49.42 -11.76 -11.05
C ALA A 65 50.35 -11.68 -12.27
N GLN A 66 49.94 -10.95 -13.32
CA GLN A 66 50.76 -10.74 -14.51
C GLN A 66 51.99 -9.87 -14.23
N ILE A 67 51.84 -8.81 -13.44
CA ILE A 67 52.95 -7.94 -13.00
C ILE A 67 54.00 -8.72 -12.21
N VAL A 68 53.57 -9.65 -11.37
CA VAL A 68 54.49 -10.48 -10.56
C VAL A 68 55.30 -11.44 -11.44
N GLU A 69 54.78 -11.82 -12.60
CA GLU A 69 55.39 -12.81 -13.50
C GLU A 69 56.28 -12.18 -14.59
N HIS A 70 56.05 -10.93 -14.96
CA HIS A 70 56.74 -10.23 -16.06
C HIS A 70 57.47 -8.96 -15.57
N ASP A 71 58.54 -8.56 -16.25
CA ASP A 71 59.28 -7.34 -15.91
C ASP A 71 58.41 -6.08 -16.16
N PRO A 72 58.30 -5.11 -15.23
CA PRO A 72 57.52 -3.87 -15.42
C PRO A 72 57.83 -3.10 -16.71
N GLU A 73 59.07 -3.13 -17.21
CA GLU A 73 59.43 -2.50 -18.51
C GLU A 73 58.93 -3.30 -19.72
N GLU A 74 58.85 -4.62 -19.60
CA GLU A 74 58.27 -5.50 -20.61
C GLU A 74 56.74 -5.35 -20.63
N LEU A 75 56.14 -5.21 -19.45
CA LEU A 75 54.73 -4.86 -19.28
C LEU A 75 54.40 -3.57 -20.04
N ARG A 76 55.24 -2.53 -19.92
CA ARG A 76 55.03 -1.24 -20.60
C ARG A 76 54.90 -1.36 -22.13
N ARG A 77 55.57 -2.37 -22.73
CA ARG A 77 55.50 -2.68 -24.18
C ARG A 77 54.30 -3.54 -24.56
N LEU A 78 53.83 -4.39 -23.64
CA LEU A 78 52.67 -5.28 -23.85
C LEU A 78 51.32 -4.62 -23.50
N LEU A 79 51.36 -3.58 -22.67
CA LEU A 79 50.21 -2.84 -22.14
C LEU A 79 49.33 -2.07 -23.15
N PRO A 80 49.83 -1.60 -24.31
CA PRO A 80 48.94 -1.08 -25.37
C PRO A 80 47.99 -2.15 -25.94
N ALA A 81 48.31 -3.43 -25.78
CA ALA A 81 47.46 -4.56 -26.21
C ALA A 81 46.41 -4.97 -25.16
N TYR A 82 46.44 -4.38 -23.96
CA TYR A 82 45.48 -4.64 -22.87
C TYR A 82 44.26 -3.68 -22.87
N ASP A 83 43.88 -3.13 -24.03
CA ASP A 83 42.54 -2.58 -24.25
C ASP A 83 41.52 -3.74 -24.30
N LEU A 84 41.36 -4.41 -23.15
CA LEU A 84 40.48 -5.57 -23.00
C LEU A 84 39.02 -5.10 -22.98
N ALA A 85 38.43 -5.19 -24.17
CA ALA A 85 37.00 -5.09 -24.44
C ALA A 85 36.44 -3.68 -24.67
N GLY A 86 37.24 -2.72 -25.16
CA GLY A 86 36.74 -1.43 -25.64
C GLY A 86 36.20 -0.52 -24.51
N HIS A 87 36.76 -0.68 -23.31
CA HIS A 87 36.49 0.17 -22.16
C HIS A 87 37.82 0.75 -21.70
N ALA A 88 37.90 2.07 -21.56
CA ALA A 88 39.11 2.75 -21.12
C ALA A 88 39.43 2.34 -19.68
N GLU A 89 40.32 1.37 -19.52
CA GLU A 89 40.86 0.99 -18.22
C GLU A 89 42.10 1.81 -17.93
N PHE A 90 42.13 2.40 -16.74
CA PHE A 90 43.25 3.22 -16.28
C PHE A 90 43.93 2.47 -15.16
N PHE A 91 45.23 2.25 -15.28
CA PHE A 91 46.01 1.69 -14.17
C PHE A 91 47.22 2.57 -13.88
N ALA A 92 47.65 2.53 -12.63
CA ALA A 92 48.84 3.20 -12.14
C ALA A 92 49.53 2.35 -11.07
N LEU A 93 50.85 2.30 -11.13
CA LEU A 93 51.74 1.61 -10.21
C LEU A 93 52.50 2.67 -9.42
N PHE A 94 52.37 2.61 -8.10
CA PHE A 94 53.05 3.49 -7.15
C PHE A 94 54.06 2.70 -6.35
N ASP A 95 55.20 3.31 -6.03
CA ASP A 95 56.16 2.73 -5.10
C ASP A 95 55.73 2.91 -3.63
N ALA A 96 56.60 2.46 -2.72
CA ALA A 96 56.38 2.56 -1.27
C ALA A 96 56.24 4.03 -0.82
N ASP A 97 56.96 4.94 -1.46
CA ASP A 97 56.94 6.39 -1.18
C ASP A 97 55.73 7.11 -1.82
N GLY A 98 54.91 6.39 -2.60
CA GLY A 98 53.74 6.93 -3.28
C GLY A 98 54.08 7.68 -4.56
N GLN A 99 55.29 7.51 -5.10
CA GLN A 99 55.68 8.05 -6.39
C GLN A 99 55.18 7.15 -7.51
N LEU A 100 54.63 7.78 -8.56
CA LEU A 100 54.16 7.07 -9.75
C LEU A 100 55.36 6.48 -10.52
N ARG A 101 55.35 5.18 -10.73
CA ARG A 101 56.37 4.46 -11.51
C ARG A 101 55.90 4.12 -12.92
N LEU A 102 54.65 3.72 -13.06
CA LEU A 102 54.09 3.31 -14.33
C LEU A 102 52.60 3.65 -14.38
N ALA A 103 52.11 4.10 -15.52
CA ALA A 103 50.69 4.36 -15.75
C ALA A 103 50.28 3.86 -17.13
N SER A 104 48.99 3.57 -17.28
CA SER A 104 48.38 3.29 -18.58
C SER A 104 48.58 4.44 -19.55
N VAL A 105 48.66 4.11 -20.85
CA VAL A 105 48.74 5.11 -21.93
C VAL A 105 47.51 6.01 -21.92
N ASN A 106 46.33 5.44 -21.62
CA ASN A 106 45.07 6.19 -21.49
C ASN A 106 45.10 7.19 -20.33
N SER A 107 45.93 6.98 -19.30
CA SER A 107 46.09 7.95 -18.21
C SER A 107 46.71 9.27 -18.65
N GLY A 108 47.36 9.31 -19.82
CA GLY A 108 48.06 10.49 -20.32
C GLY A 108 49.03 11.05 -19.28
N SER A 109 48.95 12.37 -19.04
CA SER A 109 49.73 13.08 -18.01
C SER A 109 49.03 13.18 -16.64
N GLY A 110 47.80 12.66 -16.52
CA GLY A 110 47.02 12.69 -15.29
C GLY A 110 47.25 11.42 -14.48
N ALA A 111 47.94 11.53 -13.35
CA ALA A 111 48.10 10.40 -12.44
C ALA A 111 46.77 10.12 -11.71
N LEU A 112 46.37 8.84 -11.66
CA LEU A 112 45.26 8.40 -10.79
C LEU A 112 45.59 8.79 -9.33
N ALA A 113 44.65 9.41 -8.63
CA ALA A 113 44.90 9.84 -7.26
C ALA A 113 45.03 8.63 -6.31
N LEU A 114 46.15 8.51 -5.62
CA LEU A 114 46.37 7.46 -4.61
C LEU A 114 45.80 7.93 -3.26
N PRO A 115 44.95 7.13 -2.58
CA PRO A 115 44.47 7.49 -1.24
C PRO A 115 45.62 7.53 -0.22
N GLU A 116 45.64 8.53 0.66
CA GLU A 116 46.70 8.69 1.69
C GLU A 116 46.82 7.46 2.61
N ALA A 117 45.70 6.84 2.96
CA ALA A 117 45.64 5.64 3.80
C ALA A 117 45.05 4.46 3.01
N VAL A 118 45.90 3.53 2.58
CA VAL A 118 45.48 2.33 1.85
C VAL A 118 45.42 1.14 2.82
N VAL A 119 44.27 0.90 3.43
CA VAL A 119 43.93 -0.43 3.93
C VAL A 119 43.58 -1.27 2.71
N SER A 120 44.52 -2.11 2.25
CA SER A 120 44.38 -2.86 1.00
C SER A 120 43.47 -4.09 1.17
N PRO A 121 42.52 -4.38 0.25
CA PRO A 121 42.09 -3.55 -0.89
C PRO A 121 41.10 -2.44 -0.48
N ARG A 122 41.21 -1.26 -1.10
CA ARG A 122 40.30 -0.11 -0.90
C ARG A 122 39.63 0.28 -2.21
N PHE A 123 38.30 0.33 -2.22
CA PHE A 123 37.50 0.89 -3.31
C PHE A 123 37.21 2.37 -3.06
N TYR A 124 37.27 3.18 -4.11
CA TYR A 124 36.95 4.61 -4.02
C TYR A 124 36.56 5.17 -5.39
N ASP A 125 35.73 6.20 -5.37
CA ASP A 125 35.37 6.94 -6.57
C ASP A 125 36.41 8.03 -6.83
N LEU A 126 36.73 8.26 -8.10
CA LEU A 126 37.63 9.31 -8.54
C LEU A 126 37.16 9.90 -9.88
N ARG A 127 37.82 10.99 -10.27
CA ARG A 127 37.69 11.53 -11.62
C ARG A 127 38.85 11.00 -12.47
N LEU A 128 38.52 10.32 -13.55
CA LEU A 128 39.49 9.79 -14.49
C LEU A 128 40.20 10.94 -15.22
N PRO A 129 41.42 10.70 -15.76
CA PRO A 129 42.16 11.67 -16.57
C PRO A 129 41.35 12.23 -17.75
N ASP A 130 40.45 11.42 -18.31
CA ASP A 130 39.54 11.80 -19.40
C ASP A 130 38.38 12.70 -18.95
N GLY A 131 38.30 13.03 -17.65
CA GLY A 131 37.31 13.93 -17.07
C GLY A 131 36.02 13.25 -16.62
N HIS A 132 35.80 11.99 -16.97
CA HIS A 132 34.65 11.18 -16.53
C HIS A 132 34.78 10.69 -15.09
N TYR A 133 33.67 10.31 -14.48
CA TYR A 133 33.67 9.64 -13.19
C TYR A 133 34.03 8.17 -13.37
N GLY A 134 34.81 7.64 -12.42
CA GLY A 134 35.12 6.22 -12.40
C GLY A 134 35.37 5.72 -11.00
N ARG A 135 35.48 4.40 -10.91
CA ARG A 135 35.67 3.69 -9.67
C ARG A 135 37.00 2.96 -9.71
N ALA A 136 37.78 3.11 -8.66
CA ALA A 136 39.07 2.47 -8.51
C ALA A 136 39.13 1.50 -7.35
N ILE A 137 40.07 0.58 -7.49
CA ILE A 137 40.59 -0.27 -6.43
C ILE A 137 42.08 0.05 -6.25
N ALA A 138 42.48 0.34 -5.01
CA ALA A 138 43.88 0.39 -4.60
C ALA A 138 44.22 -0.87 -3.81
N GLN A 139 45.22 -1.61 -4.26
CA GLN A 139 45.71 -2.81 -3.58
C GLN A 139 47.24 -2.86 -3.55
N ARG A 140 47.79 -3.42 -2.48
CA ARG A 140 49.21 -3.72 -2.36
C ARG A 140 49.54 -4.94 -3.22
N LEU A 141 50.62 -4.85 -4.00
CA LEU A 141 51.17 -5.99 -4.72
C LEU A 141 51.93 -6.88 -3.74
N GLN A 142 51.74 -8.19 -3.86
CA GLN A 142 52.54 -9.13 -3.08
C GLN A 142 53.96 -9.19 -3.68
N PRO A 143 55.01 -9.24 -2.85
CA PRO A 143 56.37 -9.38 -3.35
C PRO A 143 56.51 -10.66 -4.17
N GLY A 144 56.92 -10.49 -5.43
CA GLY A 144 57.02 -11.54 -6.42
C GLY A 144 58.40 -12.20 -6.49
N ARG A 145 58.69 -12.87 -7.62
CA ARG A 145 60.05 -13.37 -7.94
C ARG A 145 61.06 -12.25 -8.12
N GLN A 146 60.60 -11.04 -8.46
CA GLN A 146 61.41 -9.84 -8.52
C GLN A 146 61.26 -9.03 -7.22
N PRO A 147 62.31 -8.32 -6.78
CA PRO A 147 62.27 -7.44 -5.61
C PRO A 147 61.49 -6.15 -5.92
N MET A 148 60.21 -6.29 -6.25
CA MET A 148 59.25 -5.20 -6.22
C MET A 148 58.95 -4.99 -4.73
N GLY A 149 59.27 -3.81 -4.21
CA GLY A 149 59.05 -3.48 -2.80
C GLY A 149 57.55 -3.39 -2.47
N ASP A 150 57.19 -2.55 -1.50
CA ASP A 150 55.80 -2.35 -1.05
C ASP A 150 54.95 -1.54 -2.09
N TRP A 151 54.96 -2.00 -3.34
CA TRP A 151 54.33 -1.34 -4.47
C TRP A 151 52.80 -1.46 -4.39
N ARG A 152 52.13 -0.43 -4.88
CA ARG A 152 50.67 -0.31 -4.87
C ARG A 152 50.17 -0.23 -6.30
N LEU A 153 49.23 -1.11 -6.63
CA LEU A 153 48.47 -1.09 -7.87
C LEU A 153 47.17 -0.33 -7.63
N VAL A 154 46.93 0.67 -8.47
CA VAL A 154 45.64 1.33 -8.63
C VAL A 154 45.08 0.95 -9.99
N LEU A 155 43.89 0.36 -10.00
CA LEU A 155 43.14 0.09 -11.21
C LEU A 155 41.82 0.86 -11.13
N ALA A 156 41.48 1.58 -12.19
CA ALA A 156 40.25 2.36 -12.31
C ALA A 156 39.52 2.02 -13.61
N THR A 157 38.21 1.95 -13.52
CA THR A 157 37.31 1.76 -14.66
C THR A 157 36.34 2.93 -14.76
N GLU A 158 35.92 3.25 -15.98
CA GLU A 158 34.92 4.27 -16.23
C GLU A 158 33.55 3.84 -15.70
N ARG A 159 32.84 4.77 -15.05
CA ARG A 159 31.53 4.52 -14.44
C ARG A 159 30.37 4.95 -15.35
N GLU A 160 30.60 5.74 -16.40
CA GLU A 160 29.52 6.37 -17.17
C GLU A 160 28.57 5.36 -17.85
N SER A 161 29.09 4.23 -18.33
CA SER A 161 28.27 3.14 -18.90
C SER A 161 27.37 2.48 -17.84
N TRP A 162 27.87 2.36 -16.61
CA TRP A 162 27.12 1.89 -15.46
C TRP A 162 26.06 2.91 -15.06
N ASP A 163 26.37 4.20 -15.01
CA ASP A 163 25.42 5.27 -14.68
C ASP A 163 24.28 5.35 -15.71
N LYS A 164 24.56 5.14 -17.00
CA LYS A 164 23.54 5.07 -18.06
C LYS A 164 22.61 3.87 -17.87
N THR A 165 23.18 2.72 -17.52
CA THR A 165 22.42 1.50 -17.24
C THR A 165 21.57 1.68 -15.98
N GLU A 166 22.14 2.22 -14.91
CA GLU A 166 21.48 2.56 -13.64
C GLU A 166 20.26 3.47 -13.90
N ARG A 167 20.43 4.56 -14.65
CA ARG A 167 19.31 5.46 -15.02
C ARG A 167 18.22 4.75 -15.83
N THR A 168 18.61 3.86 -16.74
CA THR A 168 17.64 3.09 -17.54
C THR A 168 16.86 2.13 -16.65
N VAL A 169 17.54 1.44 -15.73
CA VAL A 169 16.93 0.53 -14.76
C VAL A 169 16.00 1.31 -13.83
N HIS A 170 16.44 2.42 -13.23
CA HIS A 170 15.61 3.27 -12.38
C HIS A 170 14.39 3.82 -13.12
N GLY A 171 14.57 4.27 -14.36
CA GLY A 171 13.47 4.73 -15.22
C GLY A 171 12.45 3.63 -15.50
N ALA A 172 12.92 2.42 -15.82
CA ALA A 172 12.06 1.26 -16.04
C ALA A 172 11.33 0.82 -14.76
N LEU A 173 12.02 0.83 -13.61
CA LEU A 173 11.47 0.49 -12.29
C LEU A 173 10.35 1.47 -11.91
N LEU A 174 10.62 2.78 -12.06
CA LEU A 174 9.69 3.85 -11.75
C LEU A 174 8.47 3.79 -12.67
N GLY A 175 8.68 3.60 -13.99
CA GLY A 175 7.60 3.42 -14.95
C GLY A 175 6.73 2.20 -14.65
N GLY A 176 7.35 1.06 -14.31
CA GLY A 176 6.66 -0.17 -13.96
C GLY A 176 5.84 -0.06 -12.67
N ILE A 177 6.39 0.57 -11.63
CA ILE A 177 5.69 0.76 -10.35
C ILE A 177 4.56 1.79 -10.49
N LEU A 178 4.77 2.88 -11.23
CA LEU A 178 3.70 3.83 -11.51
C LEU A 178 2.54 3.17 -12.25
N LEU A 179 2.83 2.35 -13.26
CA LEU A 179 1.82 1.57 -13.97
C LEU A 179 1.09 0.61 -13.03
N ALA A 180 1.81 -0.09 -12.15
CA ALA A 180 1.23 -0.99 -11.18
C ALA A 180 0.30 -0.26 -10.19
N ILE A 181 0.68 0.92 -9.70
CA ILE A 181 -0.18 1.76 -8.84
C ILE A 181 -1.46 2.15 -9.59
N VAL A 182 -1.33 2.65 -10.82
CA VAL A 182 -2.51 3.04 -11.63
C VAL A 182 -3.46 1.85 -11.81
N LEU A 183 -2.94 0.69 -12.19
CA LEU A 183 -3.74 -0.52 -12.35
C LEU A 183 -4.38 -0.98 -11.04
N ALA A 184 -3.63 -0.99 -9.93
CA ALA A 184 -4.15 -1.39 -8.63
C ALA A 184 -5.29 -0.46 -8.16
N VAL A 185 -5.14 0.85 -8.34
CA VAL A 185 -6.20 1.83 -8.03
C VAL A 185 -7.43 1.62 -8.92
N LEU A 186 -7.25 1.44 -10.23
CA LEU A 186 -8.36 1.19 -11.16
C LEU A 186 -9.13 -0.09 -10.80
N ILE A 187 -8.41 -1.19 -10.50
CA ILE A 187 -9.02 -2.46 -10.07
C ILE A 187 -9.75 -2.27 -8.74
N CYS A 188 -9.15 -1.57 -7.78
CA CYS A 188 -9.76 -1.28 -6.50
C CYS A 188 -11.07 -0.50 -6.66
N LEU A 189 -11.07 0.58 -7.44
CA LEU A 189 -12.25 1.38 -7.72
C LEU A 189 -13.34 0.57 -8.45
N TRP A 190 -12.94 -0.30 -9.38
CA TRP A 190 -13.88 -1.18 -10.08
C TRP A 190 -14.53 -2.21 -9.14
N LEU A 191 -13.75 -2.83 -8.25
CA LEU A 191 -14.26 -3.75 -7.22
C LEU A 191 -15.19 -3.03 -6.24
N LEU A 192 -14.83 -1.82 -5.81
CA LEU A 192 -15.66 -0.99 -4.94
C LEU A 192 -17.00 -0.68 -5.61
N ARG A 193 -16.99 -0.20 -6.86
CA ARG A 193 -18.20 0.06 -7.65
C ARG A 193 -19.08 -1.18 -7.76
N LYS A 194 -18.51 -2.33 -8.14
CA LYS A 194 -19.24 -3.59 -8.28
C LYS A 194 -19.86 -4.04 -6.95
N ALA A 195 -19.14 -3.91 -5.83
CA ALA A 195 -19.64 -4.27 -4.51
C ALA A 195 -20.82 -3.38 -4.09
N PHE A 196 -20.73 -2.08 -4.35
CA PHE A 196 -21.78 -1.14 -3.98
C PHE A 196 -22.99 -1.15 -4.93
N ASP A 197 -22.80 -1.39 -6.23
CA ASP A 197 -23.91 -1.58 -7.17
C ASP A 197 -24.71 -2.84 -6.82
N GLY A 198 -24.04 -3.92 -6.40
CA GLY A 198 -24.71 -5.12 -5.89
C GLY A 198 -25.61 -4.81 -4.67
N MET A 199 -25.18 -3.91 -3.77
CA MET A 199 -26.02 -3.48 -2.65
C MET A 199 -27.22 -2.64 -3.09
N ARG A 200 -27.08 -1.78 -4.11
CA ARG A 200 -28.19 -0.96 -4.62
C ARG A 200 -29.27 -1.81 -5.26
N VAL A 201 -28.88 -2.81 -6.05
CA VAL A 201 -29.83 -3.72 -6.70
C VAL A 201 -30.63 -4.53 -5.67
N GLU A 202 -29.98 -5.05 -4.63
CA GLU A 202 -30.69 -5.75 -3.54
C GLU A 202 -31.53 -4.81 -2.68
N GLY A 203 -31.06 -3.58 -2.44
CA GLY A 203 -31.85 -2.54 -1.74
C GLY A 203 -33.12 -2.18 -2.51
N GLU A 204 -33.05 -2.05 -3.84
CA GLU A 204 -34.23 -1.85 -4.68
C GLU A 204 -35.17 -3.05 -4.65
N ARG A 205 -34.64 -4.29 -4.68
CA ARG A 205 -35.45 -5.51 -4.56
C ARG A 205 -36.21 -5.55 -3.23
N LEU A 206 -35.53 -5.24 -2.12
CA LEU A 206 -36.12 -5.11 -0.78
C LEU A 206 -37.15 -3.98 -0.69
N SER A 207 -36.94 -2.85 -1.38
CA SER A 207 -37.90 -1.73 -1.38
C SER A 207 -39.22 -2.03 -2.11
N ARG A 208 -39.18 -2.97 -3.06
CA ARG A 208 -40.36 -3.38 -3.85
C ARG A 208 -41.15 -4.53 -3.18
N LEU A 209 -40.56 -5.18 -2.18
CA LEU A 209 -41.20 -6.25 -1.41
C LEU A 209 -42.24 -5.67 -0.45
N ARG A 210 -43.47 -6.21 -0.48
CA ARG A 210 -44.53 -5.80 0.45
C ARG A 210 -44.30 -6.45 1.81
N VAL A 211 -44.62 -5.70 2.87
CA VAL A 211 -44.49 -6.11 4.29
C VAL A 211 -45.26 -7.41 4.64
N ALA A 212 -46.19 -7.84 3.78
CA ALA A 212 -46.98 -9.06 3.97
C ALA A 212 -46.34 -10.33 3.36
N ASP A 213 -45.28 -10.20 2.56
CA ASP A 213 -44.66 -11.35 1.89
C ASP A 213 -43.58 -12.00 2.79
N ASP A 214 -43.62 -13.33 2.91
CA ASP A 214 -42.61 -14.16 3.61
C ASP A 214 -41.17 -14.00 3.06
N ALA A 215 -41.01 -13.26 1.98
CA ALA A 215 -39.75 -12.99 1.30
C ALA A 215 -38.77 -12.10 2.09
N LEU A 216 -39.15 -11.57 3.26
CA LEU A 216 -38.18 -11.05 4.23
C LEU A 216 -37.19 -12.14 4.69
N ALA A 217 -37.47 -13.43 4.48
CA ALA A 217 -36.65 -14.57 4.92
C ALA A 217 -35.34 -14.79 4.13
N GLU A 218 -35.23 -14.39 2.87
CA GLU A 218 -34.08 -14.74 2.03
C GLU A 218 -32.92 -13.74 2.12
N THR A 219 -32.26 -13.68 3.28
CA THR A 219 -30.98 -12.97 3.47
C THR A 219 -29.77 -13.65 2.81
N GLY A 220 -29.97 -14.73 2.04
CA GLY A 220 -28.90 -15.52 1.43
C GLY A 220 -28.01 -14.74 0.47
N HIS A 221 -28.59 -13.72 -0.19
CA HIS A 221 -27.97 -12.91 -1.24
C HIS A 221 -27.07 -11.78 -0.70
N LEU A 222 -27.19 -11.42 0.58
CA LEU A 222 -26.39 -10.34 1.17
C LEU A 222 -24.98 -10.83 1.56
N PRO A 223 -23.94 -9.99 1.38
CA PRO A 223 -22.61 -10.20 1.94
C PRO A 223 -22.69 -10.54 3.43
N ARG A 224 -21.77 -11.38 3.92
CA ARG A 224 -21.81 -11.92 5.29
C ARG A 224 -21.84 -10.81 6.35
N GLU A 225 -21.22 -9.68 6.05
CA GLU A 225 -21.09 -8.50 6.91
C GLU A 225 -22.42 -7.76 7.11
N LEU A 226 -23.33 -7.83 6.14
CA LEU A 226 -24.62 -7.12 6.19
C LEU A 226 -25.76 -7.98 6.75
N ARG A 227 -25.57 -9.30 6.86
CA ARG A 227 -26.59 -10.23 7.37
C ARG A 227 -27.08 -9.88 8.78
N PRO A 228 -26.22 -9.52 9.77
CA PRO A 228 -26.68 -9.20 11.11
C PRO A 228 -27.62 -7.98 11.14
N TYR A 229 -27.33 -6.97 10.31
CA TYR A 229 -28.16 -5.77 10.20
C TYR A 229 -29.51 -6.07 9.56
N ALA A 230 -29.53 -6.86 8.48
CA ALA A 230 -30.77 -7.30 7.86
C ALA A 230 -31.64 -8.12 8.82
N THR A 231 -31.04 -9.00 9.62
CA THR A 231 -31.74 -9.77 10.65
C THR A 231 -32.31 -8.86 11.74
N ALA A 232 -31.54 -7.90 12.25
CA ALA A 232 -32.01 -6.97 13.28
C ALA A 232 -33.19 -6.11 12.81
N VAL A 233 -33.15 -5.62 11.55
CA VAL A 233 -34.26 -4.88 10.95
C VAL A 233 -35.50 -5.77 10.80
N ARG A 234 -35.33 -7.02 10.33
CA ARG A 234 -36.42 -7.99 10.24
C ARG A 234 -37.09 -8.21 11.60
N GLU A 235 -36.32 -8.48 12.64
CA GLU A 235 -36.86 -8.71 13.99
C GLU A 235 -37.61 -7.49 14.53
N ALA A 236 -37.09 -6.28 14.30
CA ALA A 236 -37.76 -5.05 14.70
C ALA A 236 -39.10 -4.87 13.98
N LEU A 237 -39.14 -5.11 12.66
CA LEU A 237 -40.38 -5.06 11.88
C LEU A 237 -41.39 -6.11 12.33
N GLN A 238 -40.96 -7.34 12.61
CA GLN A 238 -41.84 -8.39 13.12
C GLN A 238 -42.47 -8.00 14.48
N ARG A 239 -41.69 -7.41 15.39
CA ARG A 239 -42.20 -6.91 16.67
C ARG A 239 -43.23 -5.80 16.49
N LEU A 240 -42.98 -4.86 15.56
CA LEU A 240 -43.91 -3.79 15.21
C LEU A 240 -45.22 -4.35 14.65
N MET A 241 -45.15 -5.28 13.71
CA MET A 241 -46.33 -5.93 13.12
C MET A 241 -47.14 -6.67 14.18
N HIS A 242 -46.48 -7.44 15.05
CA HIS A 242 -47.17 -8.13 16.15
C HIS A 242 -47.83 -7.15 17.12
N SER A 243 -47.19 -6.01 17.40
CA SER A 243 -47.80 -4.99 18.26
C SER A 243 -49.04 -4.37 17.61
N ALA A 244 -48.97 -4.03 16.32
CA ALA A 244 -50.09 -3.49 15.57
C ALA A 244 -51.26 -4.49 15.47
N GLU A 245 -50.97 -5.78 15.30
CA GLU A 245 -51.99 -6.83 15.25
C GLU A 245 -52.70 -7.01 16.60
N ARG A 246 -51.96 -6.87 17.71
CA ARG A 246 -52.53 -6.87 19.07
C ARG A 246 -53.41 -5.65 19.31
N GLU A 247 -52.96 -4.48 18.90
CA GLU A 247 -53.72 -3.23 19.05
C GLU A 247 -55.02 -3.24 18.22
N ARG A 248 -54.97 -3.79 17.00
CA ARG A 248 -56.17 -4.00 16.17
C ARG A 248 -57.16 -4.98 16.79
N ARG A 249 -56.67 -6.10 17.35
CA ARG A 249 -57.52 -7.07 18.07
C ARG A 249 -58.13 -6.44 19.31
N PHE A 250 -57.31 -5.80 20.15
CA PHE A 250 -57.78 -5.09 21.34
C PHE A 250 -58.84 -4.03 21.03
N SER A 251 -58.64 -3.21 19.98
CA SER A 251 -59.64 -2.23 19.55
C SER A 251 -60.96 -2.88 19.09
N ARG A 252 -60.87 -4.02 18.40
CA ARG A 252 -62.04 -4.79 17.95
C ARG A 252 -62.79 -5.40 19.13
N ASP A 253 -62.04 -5.94 20.08
CA ASP A 253 -62.57 -6.58 21.28
C ASP A 253 -63.22 -5.52 22.19
N ILE A 254 -62.58 -4.36 22.42
CA ILE A 254 -63.21 -3.22 23.11
C ILE A 254 -64.49 -2.76 22.41
N ALA A 255 -64.48 -2.64 21.08
CA ALA A 255 -65.68 -2.22 20.35
C ALA A 255 -66.85 -3.22 20.50
N HIS A 256 -66.55 -4.52 20.64
CA HIS A 256 -67.55 -5.53 20.96
C HIS A 256 -67.98 -5.48 22.42
N GLU A 257 -67.04 -5.38 23.35
CA GLU A 257 -67.28 -5.36 24.79
C GLU A 257 -68.01 -4.10 25.25
N MET A 258 -67.84 -2.95 24.58
CA MET A 258 -68.60 -1.72 24.89
C MET A 258 -70.03 -1.74 24.33
N ARG A 259 -70.31 -2.58 23.32
CA ARG A 259 -71.62 -2.66 22.68
C ARG A 259 -72.69 -3.25 23.62
N THR A 260 -72.29 -4.23 24.41
CA THR A 260 -73.14 -4.92 25.39
C THR A 260 -73.57 -4.00 26.56
N PRO A 261 -72.67 -3.32 27.31
CA PRO A 261 -73.06 -2.41 28.39
C PRO A 261 -73.80 -1.18 27.86
N LEU A 262 -73.47 -0.68 26.66
CA LEU A 262 -74.26 0.40 26.04
C LEU A 262 -75.69 -0.04 25.69
N ALA A 263 -75.88 -1.29 25.26
CA ALA A 263 -77.20 -1.85 25.03
C ALA A 263 -77.98 -2.04 26.35
N GLU A 264 -77.31 -2.46 27.43
CA GLU A 264 -77.90 -2.60 28.75
C GLU A 264 -78.32 -1.25 29.35
N ILE A 265 -77.44 -0.24 29.33
CA ILE A 265 -77.75 1.12 29.79
C ILE A 265 -78.93 1.69 29.00
N ARG A 266 -78.95 1.47 27.68
CA ARG A 266 -80.06 1.88 26.82
C ARG A 266 -81.37 1.17 27.20
N ALA A 267 -81.34 -0.13 27.43
CA ALA A 267 -82.52 -0.91 27.85
C ALA A 267 -83.05 -0.45 29.22
N SER A 268 -82.16 -0.18 30.19
CA SER A 268 -82.56 0.38 31.50
C SER A 268 -83.15 1.78 31.39
N ALA A 269 -82.62 2.63 30.50
CA ALA A 269 -83.17 3.96 30.24
C ALA A 269 -84.55 3.90 29.55
N GLU A 270 -84.71 3.04 28.54
CA GLU A 270 -85.99 2.81 27.86
C GLU A 270 -87.05 2.25 28.82
N HIS A 271 -86.67 1.34 29.72
CA HIS A 271 -87.57 0.79 30.75
C HIS A 271 -88.00 1.85 31.79
N ALA A 272 -87.07 2.66 32.29
CA ALA A 272 -87.39 3.73 33.25
C ALA A 272 -88.30 4.81 32.65
N LEU A 273 -88.09 5.15 31.37
CA LEU A 273 -88.97 6.06 30.63
C LEU A 273 -90.37 5.49 30.43
N ALA A 274 -90.50 4.17 30.24
CA ALA A 274 -91.79 3.50 30.07
C ALA A 274 -92.58 3.36 31.40
N VAL A 275 -91.90 3.17 32.53
CA VAL A 275 -92.53 2.99 33.85
C VAL A 275 -92.77 4.33 34.57
N GLY A 276 -92.11 5.41 34.15
CA GLY A 276 -92.31 6.76 34.69
C GLY A 276 -91.64 7.01 36.05
N ASP A 277 -90.72 6.13 36.47
CA ASP A 277 -90.01 6.22 37.75
C ASP A 277 -88.53 6.60 37.55
N ILE A 278 -88.25 7.90 37.67
CA ILE A 278 -86.90 8.47 37.53
C ILE A 278 -86.00 8.06 38.73
N ALA A 279 -86.57 7.67 39.87
CA ALA A 279 -85.80 7.25 41.04
C ALA A 279 -85.19 5.85 40.85
N ALA A 280 -85.91 4.93 40.20
CA ALA A 280 -85.44 3.58 39.89
C ALA A 280 -84.23 3.55 38.91
N LEU A 281 -84.16 4.53 37.99
CA LEU A 281 -83.02 4.68 37.07
C LEU A 281 -81.73 5.02 37.81
N ARG A 282 -81.81 5.81 38.90
CA ARG A 282 -80.63 6.22 39.70
C ARG A 282 -80.03 5.05 40.48
N SER A 283 -80.84 4.12 40.97
CA SER A 283 -80.34 2.92 41.66
C SER A 283 -79.72 1.89 40.71
N GLY A 284 -80.23 1.77 39.48
CA GLY A 284 -79.65 0.86 38.48
C GLY A 284 -78.28 1.29 37.97
N VAL A 285 -78.06 2.61 37.80
CA VAL A 285 -76.77 3.17 37.36
C VAL A 285 -75.69 3.13 38.45
N GLN A 286 -76.06 3.02 39.73
CA GLN A 286 -75.10 2.92 40.84
C GLN A 286 -74.68 1.47 41.17
N ALA A 287 -75.33 0.47 40.58
CA ALA A 287 -75.09 -0.96 40.85
C ALA A 287 -74.31 -1.69 39.74
N ALA A 288 -74.08 -1.04 38.60
CA ALA A 288 -73.24 -1.50 37.50
C ALA A 288 -71.87 -0.80 37.53
#